data_AF-A0A7J9X3W8-F1
#
_entry.id   AF-A0A7J9X3W8-F1
#
_cell.length_a   1.000
_cell.length_b   1.000
_cell.length_c   1.000
_cell.angle_alpha   90.00
_cell.angle_beta   90.00
_cell.angle_gamma   90.00
#
_symmetry.space_group_name_H-M   'P 1'
#
loop_
_entity.id
_entity.type
_entity.pdbx_description
1 polymer ?
#
loop_
_entity_poly.entity_id
_entity_poly.type
_entity_poly.pdbx_seq_one_letter_code
_entity_poly.pdbx_strand_id
1 'polypeptide(L)'
;MGRDELLSAVRALGLPEGKYAVFGRGPLVVRGLRTSNHITIAVTVDVFRRLIAADGWDVHRADDGREVLRCGSFEVVDRIELPGYQRTGKALVTASERVDGVPVVRLAELQKLLEARKHRDDETDLNLVRRALRDASPRPQEPGLQRSPEEGTWDGTGLAFLVRALTKPAATFATGHGVRFWPTAYLVSVASVAVNGLGAAIHGNGDAPGSPLLPLVGAPLIAALGLLVSLLISRVALGVARGGGGDGDYVAAASQAAIVTAVWDLPASLVQLAVGPGAAAALKFVSLVAYVYLAYLYAGAYRVSVARGLFGAVVGTLALLAGVISVAVVVALLVMAGT
;
A
#
# COMPACT_ATOMS: atom_id res chain seq x y z
N MET A 1 -25.76 -8.89 -19.99
CA MET A 1 -24.73 -9.29 -20.97
C MET A 1 -23.33 -9.28 -20.36
N GLY A 2 -22.64 -10.42 -20.44
CA GLY A 2 -21.21 -10.57 -20.06
C GLY A 2 -20.25 -10.31 -21.22
N ARG A 3 -18.93 -10.49 -21.00
CA ARG A 3 -17.88 -10.29 -22.03
C ARG A 3 -18.12 -11.13 -23.28
N ASP A 4 -18.22 -12.45 -23.12
CA ASP A 4 -18.26 -13.38 -24.25
C ASP A 4 -19.55 -13.25 -25.05
N GLU A 5 -20.66 -13.06 -24.33
CA GLU A 5 -21.98 -12.78 -24.91
C GLU A 5 -21.96 -11.49 -25.75
N LEU A 6 -21.33 -10.42 -25.24
CA LEU A 6 -21.17 -9.17 -25.99
C LEU A 6 -20.33 -9.37 -27.25
N LEU A 7 -19.16 -10.00 -27.13
CA LEU A 7 -18.27 -10.20 -28.28
C LEU A 7 -18.94 -11.04 -29.37
N SER A 8 -19.67 -12.09 -28.98
CA SER A 8 -20.46 -12.91 -29.90
C SER A 8 -21.57 -12.09 -30.57
N ALA A 9 -22.35 -11.34 -29.78
CA ALA A 9 -23.47 -10.55 -30.28
C ALA A 9 -23.01 -9.42 -31.23
N VAL A 10 -21.90 -8.75 -30.93
CA VAL A 10 -21.33 -7.71 -31.81
C VAL A 10 -20.83 -8.30 -33.13
N ARG A 11 -20.20 -9.48 -33.11
CA ARG A 11 -19.77 -10.16 -34.35
C ARG A 11 -20.97 -10.58 -35.22
N ALA A 12 -22.05 -11.03 -34.60
CA ALA A 12 -23.27 -11.42 -35.29
C ALA A 12 -23.96 -10.26 -36.05
N LEU A 13 -23.69 -9.01 -35.68
CA LEU A 13 -24.20 -7.84 -36.42
C LEU A 13 -23.60 -7.68 -37.82
N GLY A 14 -22.47 -8.34 -38.13
CA GLY A 14 -21.85 -8.29 -39.45
C GLY A 14 -21.43 -6.87 -39.89
N LEU A 15 -21.15 -5.98 -38.94
CA LEU A 15 -20.77 -4.60 -39.26
C LEU A 15 -19.41 -4.56 -39.99
N PRO A 16 -19.24 -3.68 -40.99
CA PRO A 16 -18.03 -3.65 -41.81
C PRO A 16 -16.81 -3.21 -40.99
N GLU A 17 -15.70 -3.93 -41.15
CA GLU A 17 -14.45 -3.65 -40.44
C GLU A 17 -13.94 -2.22 -40.71
N GLY A 18 -13.40 -1.57 -39.67
CA GLY A 18 -12.92 -0.19 -39.77
C GLY A 18 -14.03 0.86 -39.89
N LYS A 19 -15.30 0.49 -39.72
CA LYS A 19 -16.46 1.40 -39.78
C LYS A 19 -17.32 1.41 -38.52
N TYR A 20 -16.96 0.64 -37.52
CA TYR A 20 -17.63 0.62 -36.22
C TYR A 20 -16.64 0.42 -35.08
N ALA A 21 -17.05 0.81 -33.87
CA ALA A 21 -16.36 0.51 -32.62
C ALA A 21 -17.37 0.40 -31.48
N VAL A 22 -17.15 -0.58 -30.60
CA VAL A 22 -17.92 -0.72 -29.36
C VAL A 22 -17.62 0.46 -28.45
N PHE A 23 -18.68 1.12 -27.99
CA PHE A 23 -18.66 2.40 -27.28
C PHE A 23 -19.54 2.39 -26.02
N GLY A 24 -19.64 3.52 -25.31
CA GLY A 24 -20.43 3.67 -24.10
C GLY A 24 -19.90 2.76 -22.98
N ARG A 25 -20.77 1.92 -22.40
CA ARG A 25 -20.35 0.93 -21.39
C ARG A 25 -19.68 -0.32 -21.99
N GLY A 26 -19.74 -0.51 -23.29
CA GLY A 26 -19.19 -1.69 -23.97
C GLY A 26 -17.69 -1.93 -23.71
N PRO A 27 -16.81 -0.90 -23.74
CA PRO A 27 -15.40 -1.04 -23.36
C PRO A 27 -15.16 -1.63 -21.98
N LEU A 28 -16.04 -1.38 -21.00
CA LEU A 28 -15.93 -1.96 -19.67
C LEU A 28 -16.36 -3.44 -19.66
N VAL A 29 -17.43 -3.77 -20.38
CA VAL A 29 -17.92 -5.15 -20.50
C VAL A 29 -16.92 -6.04 -21.22
N VAL A 30 -16.36 -5.58 -22.33
CA VAL A 30 -15.33 -6.32 -23.07
C VAL A 30 -14.10 -6.61 -22.21
N ARG A 31 -13.75 -5.72 -21.28
CA ARG A 31 -12.61 -5.92 -20.36
C ARG A 31 -12.97 -6.70 -19.09
N GLY A 32 -14.20 -7.20 -18.97
CA GLY A 32 -14.65 -7.95 -17.78
C GLY A 32 -14.79 -7.09 -16.53
N LEU A 33 -14.86 -5.76 -16.67
CA LEU A 33 -14.95 -4.83 -15.54
C LEU A 33 -16.39 -4.68 -15.01
N ARG A 34 -17.40 -4.99 -15.83
CA ARG A 34 -18.83 -5.01 -15.46
C ARG A 34 -19.67 -5.80 -16.46
N THR A 35 -20.95 -6.00 -16.14
CA THR A 35 -21.98 -6.43 -17.10
C THR A 35 -22.83 -5.24 -17.55
N SER A 36 -23.51 -5.38 -18.70
CA SER A 36 -24.49 -4.40 -19.20
C SER A 36 -25.62 -5.12 -19.93
N ASN A 37 -26.82 -4.53 -19.98
CA ASN A 37 -27.93 -5.04 -20.80
C ASN A 37 -28.05 -4.29 -22.13
N HIS A 38 -27.36 -3.15 -22.26
CA HIS A 38 -27.36 -2.32 -23.45
C HIS A 38 -25.93 -2.03 -23.90
N ILE A 39 -25.69 -2.15 -25.20
CA ILE A 39 -24.39 -1.92 -25.83
C ILE A 39 -24.53 -0.81 -26.85
N THR A 40 -23.74 0.25 -26.69
CA THR A 40 -23.66 1.33 -27.66
C THR A 40 -22.55 1.03 -28.65
N ILE A 41 -22.79 1.25 -29.93
CA ILE A 41 -21.82 1.10 -31.02
C ILE A 41 -21.72 2.43 -31.75
N ALA A 42 -20.51 2.97 -31.83
CA ALA A 42 -20.23 4.12 -32.68
C ALA A 42 -19.95 3.62 -34.11
N VAL A 43 -20.61 4.19 -35.11
CA VAL A 43 -20.42 3.84 -36.52
C VAL A 43 -20.11 5.06 -37.36
N THR A 44 -19.52 4.87 -38.55
CA THR A 44 -19.41 5.97 -39.52
C THR A 44 -20.78 6.34 -40.10
N VAL A 45 -20.91 7.58 -40.57
CA VAL A 45 -22.18 8.12 -41.11
C VAL A 45 -22.72 7.26 -42.28
N ASP A 46 -21.85 6.70 -43.12
CA ASP A 46 -22.24 5.81 -44.21
C ASP A 46 -22.86 4.50 -43.71
N VAL A 47 -22.34 3.92 -42.62
CA VAL A 47 -22.93 2.74 -41.99
C VAL A 47 -24.24 3.10 -41.30
N PHE A 48 -24.29 4.22 -40.58
CA PHE A 48 -25.50 4.70 -39.92
C PHE A 48 -26.68 4.82 -40.89
N ARG A 49 -26.46 5.48 -42.03
CA ARG A 49 -27.50 5.64 -43.08
C ARG A 49 -27.94 4.32 -43.70
N ARG A 50 -27.04 3.35 -43.85
CA ARG A 50 -27.40 2.01 -44.33
C ARG A 50 -28.27 1.28 -43.32
N LEU A 51 -27.98 1.41 -42.03
CA LEU A 51 -28.77 0.77 -40.97
C LEU A 51 -30.17 1.39 -40.83
N ILE A 52 -30.34 2.71 -41.08
CA ILE A 52 -31.68 3.34 -41.14
C ILE A 52 -32.58 2.66 -42.18
N ALA A 53 -32.00 2.24 -43.32
CA ALA A 53 -32.74 1.61 -44.40
C ALA A 53 -32.87 0.08 -44.25
N ALA A 54 -32.27 -0.51 -43.22
CA ALA A 54 -32.27 -1.95 -42.99
C ALA A 54 -33.40 -2.35 -42.04
N ASP A 55 -34.00 -3.52 -42.29
CA ASP A 55 -35.02 -4.07 -41.40
C ASP A 55 -34.45 -4.35 -40.00
N GLY A 56 -35.29 -4.15 -38.97
CA GLY A 56 -34.96 -4.45 -37.57
C GLY A 56 -34.28 -3.31 -36.79
N TRP A 57 -34.05 -2.15 -37.42
CA TRP A 57 -33.53 -0.96 -36.73
C TRP A 57 -34.62 0.11 -36.58
N ASP A 58 -34.89 0.47 -35.33
CA ASP A 58 -35.82 1.55 -34.99
C ASP A 58 -35.05 2.86 -34.83
N VAL A 59 -35.53 3.92 -35.50
CA VAL A 59 -34.99 5.28 -35.33
C VAL A 59 -35.64 5.94 -34.12
N HIS A 60 -34.83 6.26 -33.12
CA HIS A 60 -35.23 7.05 -31.97
C HIS A 60 -34.59 8.42 -32.01
N ARG A 61 -35.33 9.43 -31.53
CA ARG A 61 -34.79 10.77 -31.33
C ARG A 61 -34.45 10.96 -29.86
N ALA A 62 -33.18 11.22 -29.56
CA ALA A 62 -32.73 11.57 -28.22
C ALA A 62 -33.19 12.99 -27.84
N ASP A 63 -33.12 13.31 -26.55
CA ASP A 63 -33.55 14.62 -26.01
C ASP A 63 -32.80 15.81 -26.61
N ASP A 64 -31.56 15.58 -27.07
CA ASP A 64 -30.74 16.57 -27.78
C ASP A 64 -31.05 16.66 -29.29
N GLY A 65 -32.10 15.98 -29.74
CA GLY A 65 -32.55 15.98 -31.13
C GLY A 65 -31.77 15.06 -32.05
N ARG A 66 -30.71 14.38 -31.58
CA ARG A 66 -29.95 13.41 -32.38
C ARG A 66 -30.76 12.15 -32.65
N GLU A 67 -30.53 11.55 -33.81
CA GLU A 67 -31.07 10.24 -34.14
C GLU A 67 -30.16 9.15 -33.58
N VAL A 68 -30.78 8.11 -33.05
CA VAL A 68 -30.14 6.96 -32.42
C VAL A 68 -30.87 5.72 -32.92
N LEU A 69 -30.14 4.75 -33.47
CA LEU A 69 -30.78 3.52 -33.95
C LEU A 69 -30.77 2.47 -32.85
N ARG A 70 -31.87 1.74 -32.70
CA ARG A 70 -31.97 0.63 -31.74
C ARG A 70 -32.37 -0.66 -32.45
N CYS A 71 -31.73 -1.74 -32.04
CA CYS A 71 -32.05 -3.11 -32.47
C CYS A 71 -31.81 -4.03 -31.28
N GLY A 72 -32.88 -4.40 -30.55
CA GLY A 72 -32.78 -5.21 -29.34
C GLY A 72 -31.90 -4.55 -28.25
N SER A 73 -30.80 -5.21 -27.87
CA SER A 73 -29.84 -4.70 -26.87
C SER A 73 -28.82 -3.70 -27.42
N PHE A 74 -28.87 -3.40 -28.72
CA PHE A 74 -27.92 -2.52 -29.38
C PHE A 74 -28.47 -1.12 -29.57
N GLU A 75 -27.62 -0.15 -29.33
CA GLU A 75 -27.81 1.25 -29.68
C GLU A 75 -26.68 1.69 -30.60
N VAL A 76 -27.00 2.32 -31.74
CA VAL A 76 -26.01 2.78 -32.71
C VAL A 76 -26.08 4.30 -32.82
N VAL A 77 -24.90 4.92 -32.84
CA VAL A 77 -24.73 6.38 -32.97
C VAL A 77 -23.67 6.72 -34.02
N ASP A 78 -23.89 7.78 -34.80
CA ASP A 78 -22.91 8.31 -35.76
C ASP A 78 -22.09 9.47 -35.19
N ARG A 79 -22.54 10.09 -34.10
CA ARG A 79 -21.85 11.17 -33.39
C ARG A 79 -22.37 11.37 -31.97
N ILE A 80 -21.59 12.07 -31.16
CA ILE A 80 -21.88 12.43 -29.78
C ILE A 80 -21.60 13.91 -29.60
N GLU A 81 -22.58 14.62 -29.05
CA GLU A 81 -22.54 16.06 -28.86
C GLU A 81 -22.94 16.36 -27.41
N LEU A 82 -21.95 16.35 -26.52
CA LEU A 82 -22.11 16.76 -25.13
C LEU A 82 -21.30 18.04 -24.87
N PRO A 83 -21.72 18.92 -23.95
CA PRO A 83 -20.90 20.04 -23.50
C PRO A 83 -19.53 19.53 -23.01
N GLY A 84 -18.45 19.98 -23.64
CA GLY A 84 -17.08 19.54 -23.33
C GLY A 84 -16.64 18.21 -23.94
N TYR A 85 -17.51 17.51 -24.69
CA TYR A 85 -17.15 16.28 -25.40
C TYR A 85 -17.92 16.13 -26.72
N GLN A 86 -17.21 16.31 -27.83
CA GLN A 86 -17.75 16.15 -29.17
C GLN A 86 -16.89 15.17 -29.98
N ARG A 87 -17.53 14.13 -30.51
CA ARG A 87 -16.87 13.11 -31.34
C ARG A 87 -17.80 12.61 -32.43
N THR A 88 -17.27 12.47 -33.63
CA THR A 88 -17.91 11.71 -34.69
C THR A 88 -17.61 10.22 -34.50
N GLY A 89 -18.49 9.36 -35.01
CA GLY A 89 -18.28 7.92 -35.01
C GLY A 89 -17.01 7.56 -35.75
N LYS A 90 -16.67 8.22 -36.87
CA LYS A 90 -15.37 8.07 -37.54
C LYS A 90 -14.19 8.32 -36.59
N ALA A 91 -14.23 9.40 -35.79
CA ALA A 91 -13.16 9.69 -34.84
C ALA A 91 -13.03 8.59 -33.77
N LEU A 92 -14.15 8.07 -33.26
CA LEU A 92 -14.17 6.99 -32.28
C LEU A 92 -13.66 5.67 -32.86
N VAL A 93 -14.03 5.35 -34.09
CA VAL A 93 -13.57 4.16 -34.82
C VAL A 93 -12.06 4.23 -35.03
N THR A 94 -11.53 5.36 -35.50
CA THR A 94 -10.08 5.55 -35.68
C THR A 94 -9.32 5.47 -34.36
N ALA A 95 -9.88 5.99 -33.27
CA ALA A 95 -9.25 5.96 -31.94
C ALA A 95 -9.43 4.63 -31.20
N SER A 96 -10.13 3.65 -31.77
CA SER A 96 -10.38 2.36 -31.14
C SER A 96 -9.11 1.49 -31.07
N GLU A 97 -9.17 0.46 -30.24
CA GLU A 97 -8.18 -0.62 -30.19
C GLU A 97 -8.87 -1.96 -30.41
N ARG A 98 -8.13 -2.98 -30.85
CA ARG A 98 -8.68 -4.33 -31.02
C ARG A 98 -8.61 -5.09 -29.71
N VAL A 99 -9.75 -5.61 -29.26
CA VAL A 99 -9.83 -6.59 -28.16
C VAL A 99 -10.53 -7.82 -28.71
N ASP A 100 -9.82 -8.95 -28.76
CA ASP A 100 -10.29 -10.21 -29.37
C ASP A 100 -10.87 -10.03 -30.78
N GLY A 101 -10.20 -9.20 -31.60
CA GLY A 101 -10.60 -8.90 -32.97
C GLY A 101 -11.78 -7.93 -33.11
N VAL A 102 -12.42 -7.50 -32.02
CA VAL A 102 -13.51 -6.51 -32.04
C VAL A 102 -12.91 -5.10 -31.82
N PRO A 103 -13.28 -4.10 -32.63
CA PRO A 103 -12.88 -2.71 -32.39
C PRO A 103 -13.63 -2.13 -31.18
N VAL A 104 -12.89 -1.66 -30.18
CA VAL A 104 -13.42 -1.14 -28.91
C VAL A 104 -12.77 0.20 -28.61
N VAL A 105 -13.56 1.20 -28.24
CA VAL A 105 -13.02 2.51 -27.86
C VAL A 105 -12.11 2.37 -26.63
N ARG A 106 -10.96 3.06 -26.67
CA ARG A 106 -9.95 3.04 -25.60
C ARG A 106 -10.53 3.59 -24.29
N LEU A 107 -10.09 3.04 -23.17
CA LEU A 107 -10.55 3.48 -21.84
C LEU A 107 -10.30 4.97 -21.57
N ALA A 108 -9.18 5.52 -22.05
CA ALA A 108 -8.89 6.95 -21.90
C ALA A 108 -9.90 7.85 -22.63
N GLU A 109 -10.47 7.39 -23.73
CA GLU A 109 -11.49 8.14 -24.46
C GLU A 109 -12.86 7.99 -23.78
N LEU A 110 -13.16 6.80 -23.24
CA LEU A 110 -14.34 6.59 -22.39
C LEU A 110 -14.29 7.44 -21.11
N GLN A 111 -13.12 7.63 -20.51
CA GLN A 111 -12.95 8.50 -19.34
C GLN A 111 -13.44 9.92 -19.64
N LYS A 112 -13.01 10.50 -20.77
CA LYS A 112 -13.40 11.87 -21.18
C LYS A 112 -14.91 12.00 -21.38
N LEU A 113 -15.55 10.97 -21.95
CA LEU A 113 -17.00 10.92 -22.10
C LEU A 113 -17.71 10.97 -20.75
N LEU A 114 -17.32 10.09 -19.82
CA LEU A 114 -17.95 9.97 -18.51
C LEU A 114 -17.77 11.26 -17.68
N GLU A 115 -16.60 11.90 -17.78
CA GLU A 115 -16.32 13.18 -17.13
C GLU A 115 -17.20 14.33 -17.68
N ALA A 116 -17.53 14.30 -18.97
CA ALA A 116 -18.40 15.29 -19.59
C ALA A 116 -19.90 15.08 -19.26
N ARG A 117 -20.36 13.82 -19.18
CA ARG A 117 -21.78 13.49 -18.99
C ARG A 117 -22.29 13.77 -17.57
N LYS A 118 -21.42 13.69 -16.55
CA LYS A 118 -21.73 13.99 -15.14
C LYS A 118 -23.02 13.32 -14.58
N HIS A 119 -23.42 12.17 -15.11
CA HIS A 119 -24.58 11.43 -14.59
C HIS A 119 -24.19 10.63 -13.34
N ARG A 120 -25.10 10.44 -12.39
CA ARG A 120 -24.81 9.73 -11.13
C ARG A 120 -24.28 8.30 -11.36
N ASP A 121 -24.91 7.57 -12.27
CA ASP A 121 -24.48 6.21 -12.64
C ASP A 121 -23.10 6.15 -13.32
N ASP A 122 -22.65 7.27 -13.89
CA ASP A 122 -21.37 7.34 -14.58
C ASP A 122 -20.20 7.45 -13.58
N GLU A 123 -20.45 7.80 -12.32
CA GLU A 123 -19.39 7.88 -11.30
C GLU A 123 -18.79 6.50 -10.99
N THR A 124 -19.63 5.47 -10.92
CA THR A 124 -19.17 4.08 -10.72
C THR A 124 -18.32 3.62 -11.90
N ASP A 125 -18.78 3.89 -13.12
CA ASP A 125 -18.05 3.55 -14.35
C ASP A 125 -16.73 4.32 -14.45
N LEU A 126 -16.73 5.60 -14.09
CA LEU A 126 -15.54 6.45 -14.11
C LEU A 126 -14.47 5.93 -13.14
N ASN A 127 -14.86 5.45 -11.96
CA ASN A 127 -13.95 4.84 -11.00
C ASN A 127 -13.35 3.53 -11.51
N LEU A 128 -14.14 2.69 -12.19
CA LEU A 128 -13.65 1.47 -12.85
C LEU A 128 -12.64 1.82 -13.96
N VAL A 129 -12.94 2.80 -14.81
CA VAL A 129 -12.04 3.29 -15.86
C VAL A 129 -10.73 3.79 -15.27
N ARG A 130 -10.79 4.65 -14.24
CA ARG A 130 -9.60 5.22 -13.59
C ARG A 130 -8.73 4.16 -12.96
N ARG A 131 -9.32 3.15 -12.32
CA ARG A 131 -8.57 2.01 -11.76
C ARG A 131 -7.86 1.24 -12.87
N ALA A 132 -8.59 0.84 -13.91
CA ALA A 132 -8.02 0.09 -15.03
C ALA A 132 -6.89 0.86 -15.75
N LEU A 133 -7.02 2.18 -15.90
CA LEU A 133 -5.97 3.02 -16.50
C LEU A 133 -4.73 3.16 -15.61
N ARG A 134 -4.89 3.20 -14.28
CA ARG A 134 -3.75 3.16 -13.33
C ARG A 134 -3.04 1.82 -13.39
N ASP A 135 -3.79 0.72 -13.44
CA ASP A 135 -3.24 -0.64 -13.47
C ASP A 135 -2.54 -0.94 -14.82
N ALA A 136 -3.01 -0.33 -15.91
CA ALA A 136 -2.44 -0.47 -17.26
C ALA A 136 -1.27 0.48 -17.54
N SER A 137 -1.18 1.59 -16.81
CA SER A 137 -0.02 2.48 -16.91
C SER A 137 1.19 1.66 -16.45
N PRO A 138 2.28 1.56 -17.25
CA PRO A 138 3.50 0.94 -16.79
C PRO A 138 3.82 1.59 -15.46
N ARG A 139 3.82 0.80 -14.37
CA ARG A 139 4.39 1.29 -13.12
C ARG A 139 5.73 1.88 -13.53
N PRO A 140 6.07 3.13 -13.14
CA PRO A 140 7.43 3.62 -13.33
C PRO A 140 8.30 2.46 -12.92
N GLN A 141 9.10 1.91 -13.85
CA GLN A 141 10.00 0.83 -13.49
C GLN A 141 10.73 1.42 -12.30
N GLU A 142 10.46 0.90 -11.10
CA GLU A 142 11.25 1.28 -9.93
C GLU A 142 12.67 1.09 -10.42
N PRO A 143 13.48 2.18 -10.49
CA PRO A 143 14.76 2.15 -11.17
C PRO A 143 15.43 0.90 -10.68
N GLY A 144 15.58 -0.05 -11.61
CA GLY A 144 15.74 -1.44 -11.22
C GLY A 144 16.80 -1.47 -10.15
N LEU A 145 16.52 -2.16 -9.05
CA LEU A 145 17.57 -2.94 -8.41
C LEU A 145 18.05 -3.96 -9.46
N GLN A 146 18.70 -3.48 -10.52
CA GLN A 146 19.80 -4.18 -11.14
C GLN A 146 20.74 -4.36 -9.96
N ARG A 147 20.66 -5.54 -9.33
CA ARG A 147 21.76 -6.03 -8.54
C ARG A 147 22.95 -5.93 -9.47
N SER A 148 23.81 -4.95 -9.22
CA SER A 148 25.14 -4.97 -9.80
C SER A 148 25.69 -6.37 -9.51
N PRO A 149 26.30 -7.06 -10.48
CA PRO A 149 26.97 -8.34 -10.25
C PRO A 149 28.03 -8.28 -9.12
N GLU A 150 28.32 -7.09 -8.62
CA GLU A 150 29.14 -6.80 -7.43
C GLU A 150 28.39 -6.86 -6.09
N GLU A 151 27.31 -7.63 -5.95
CA GLU A 151 26.91 -8.10 -4.60
C GLU A 151 27.96 -9.10 -4.10
N GLY A 152 29.07 -8.53 -3.63
CA GLY A 152 30.21 -9.25 -3.06
C GLY A 152 29.76 -10.24 -2.01
N THR A 153 30.29 -11.46 -2.14
CA THR A 153 30.20 -12.51 -1.12
C THR A 153 30.54 -11.91 0.24
N TRP A 154 29.62 -12.06 1.19
CA TRP A 154 29.84 -11.71 2.59
C TRP A 154 31.14 -12.36 3.07
N ASP A 155 32.11 -11.54 3.49
CA ASP A 155 33.45 -11.96 3.90
C ASP A 155 33.51 -12.47 5.35
N GLY A 156 32.35 -12.63 5.99
CA GLY A 156 32.22 -13.29 7.29
C GLY A 156 32.57 -12.43 8.51
N THR A 157 32.93 -11.15 8.36
CA THR A 157 33.20 -10.29 9.53
C THR A 157 32.03 -9.36 9.84
N GLY A 158 31.42 -9.52 11.01
CA GLY A 158 30.30 -8.69 11.47
C GLY A 158 30.63 -7.20 11.56
N LEU A 159 31.92 -6.84 11.70
CA LEU A 159 32.38 -5.46 11.77
C LEU A 159 32.26 -4.72 10.44
N ALA A 160 32.58 -5.37 9.31
CA ALA A 160 32.46 -4.77 7.98
C ALA A 160 30.99 -4.50 7.62
N PHE A 161 30.09 -5.41 8.01
CA PHE A 161 28.65 -5.21 7.90
C PHE A 161 28.17 -4.01 8.74
N LEU A 162 28.62 -3.90 9.99
CA LEU A 162 28.31 -2.79 10.88
C LEU A 162 28.80 -1.46 10.32
N VAL A 163 30.07 -1.35 9.91
CA VAL A 163 30.63 -0.12 9.32
C VAL A 163 29.87 0.28 8.05
N ARG A 164 29.49 -0.69 7.20
CA ARG A 164 28.70 -0.43 5.98
C ARG A 164 27.28 0.03 6.30
N ALA A 165 26.60 -0.59 7.27
CA ALA A 165 25.27 -0.19 7.72
C ALA A 165 25.27 1.23 8.32
N LEU A 166 26.37 1.62 8.97
CA LEU A 166 26.53 2.94 9.60
C LEU A 166 26.95 4.06 8.63
N THR A 167 27.72 3.74 7.60
CA THR A 167 28.28 4.74 6.68
C THR A 167 27.55 4.83 5.33
N LYS A 168 26.86 3.76 4.92
CA LYS A 168 26.10 3.66 3.66
C LYS A 168 24.81 2.87 3.90
N PRO A 169 23.82 3.43 4.61
CA PRO A 169 22.56 2.73 4.84
C PRO A 169 21.92 2.42 3.48
N ALA A 170 21.68 1.13 3.21
CA ALA A 170 20.96 0.72 2.01
C ALA A 170 19.56 1.36 2.01
N ALA A 171 19.02 1.63 0.82
CA ALA A 171 17.65 2.12 0.68
C ALA A 171 16.69 1.10 1.32
N THR A 172 16.15 1.45 2.47
CA THR A 172 15.09 0.70 3.15
C THR A 172 13.73 1.11 2.56
N PHE A 173 12.72 0.26 2.75
CA PHE A 173 11.32 0.55 2.39
C PHE A 173 10.88 1.98 2.81
N ALA A 174 11.37 2.45 3.96
CA ALA A 174 11.09 3.78 4.50
C ALA A 174 11.76 4.93 3.74
N THR A 175 12.96 4.73 3.18
CA THR A 175 13.67 5.77 2.40
C THR A 175 13.05 5.94 1.02
N GLY A 176 12.52 4.86 0.42
CA GLY A 176 11.73 4.93 -0.83
C GLY A 176 10.43 5.73 -0.70
N HIS A 177 9.94 5.95 0.53
CA HIS A 177 8.70 6.68 0.82
C HIS A 177 8.95 8.01 1.57
N GLY A 178 10.17 8.55 1.51
CA GLY A 178 10.49 9.89 1.99
C GLY A 178 10.64 10.04 3.51
N VAL A 179 10.69 8.95 4.27
CA VAL A 179 10.87 9.01 5.74
C VAL A 179 12.34 9.17 6.08
N ARG A 180 12.75 10.39 6.45
CA ARG A 180 14.14 10.80 6.71
C ARG A 180 14.64 10.59 8.15
N PHE A 181 13.90 9.88 9.01
CA PHE A 181 14.10 9.92 10.47
C PHE A 181 15.16 8.97 11.06
N TRP A 182 15.77 8.09 10.26
CA TRP A 182 16.71 7.09 10.76
C TRP A 182 18.01 7.64 11.36
N PRO A 183 18.67 8.67 10.78
CA PRO A 183 19.84 9.27 11.39
C PRO A 183 19.54 9.86 12.77
N THR A 184 18.34 10.43 12.95
CA THR A 184 17.89 11.03 14.21
C THR A 184 17.63 9.96 15.27
N ALA A 185 16.92 8.88 14.93
CA ALA A 185 16.68 7.77 15.85
C ALA A 185 17.99 7.10 16.31
N TYR A 186 18.95 6.96 15.38
CA TYR A 186 20.26 6.40 15.66
C TYR A 186 21.10 7.35 16.55
N LEU A 187 21.11 8.65 16.25
CA LEU A 187 21.76 9.67 17.08
C LEU A 187 21.20 9.69 18.50
N VAL A 188 19.88 9.55 18.65
CA VAL A 188 19.23 9.47 19.97
C VAL A 188 19.70 8.23 20.71
N SER A 189 19.79 7.07 20.07
CA SER A 189 20.30 5.85 20.71
C SER A 189 21.76 5.96 21.15
N VAL A 190 22.64 6.52 20.29
CA VAL A 190 24.05 6.74 20.63
C VAL A 190 24.19 7.76 21.76
N ALA A 191 23.42 8.85 21.72
CA ALA A 191 23.41 9.85 22.78
C ALA A 191 22.91 9.26 24.11
N SER A 192 21.89 8.40 24.10
CA SER A 192 21.40 7.72 25.30
C SER A 192 22.47 6.79 25.92
N VAL A 193 23.22 6.06 25.10
CA VAL A 193 24.34 5.21 25.58
C VAL A 193 25.46 6.07 26.17
N ALA A 194 25.82 7.17 25.51
CA ALA A 194 26.86 8.08 25.99
C ALA A 194 26.48 8.75 27.31
N VAL A 195 25.23 9.23 27.45
CA VAL A 195 24.71 9.84 28.68
C VAL A 195 24.69 8.83 29.83
N ASN A 196 24.26 7.59 29.58
CA ASN A 196 24.29 6.54 30.60
C ASN A 196 25.73 6.19 31.03
N GLY A 197 26.67 6.12 30.07
CA GLY A 197 28.09 5.91 30.37
C GLY A 197 28.70 7.05 31.20
N LEU A 198 28.34 8.29 30.89
CA LEU A 198 28.82 9.47 31.63
C LEU A 198 28.24 9.53 33.04
N GLY A 199 26.95 9.20 33.21
CA GLY A 199 26.30 9.14 34.51
C GLY A 199 26.96 8.15 35.46
N ALA A 200 27.31 6.95 34.95
CA ALA A 200 28.04 5.93 35.69
C ALA A 200 29.46 6.37 36.08
N ALA A 201 30.13 7.16 35.23
CA ALA A 201 31.46 7.71 35.53
C ALA A 201 31.43 8.84 36.57
N ILE A 202 30.38 9.65 36.60
CA ILE A 202 30.23 10.80 37.51
C ILE A 202 29.80 10.36 38.92
N HIS A 203 28.95 9.33 39.03
CA HIS A 203 28.44 8.82 40.31
C HIS A 203 29.41 7.82 40.95
N GLY A 204 30.71 8.15 40.91
CA GLY A 204 31.85 7.29 41.27
C GLY A 204 31.53 6.21 42.29
N ASN A 205 31.86 4.97 41.92
CA ASN A 205 31.84 3.75 42.73
C ASN A 205 32.01 4.01 44.23
N GLY A 206 30.90 4.18 44.94
CA GLY A 206 30.82 3.99 46.38
C GLY A 206 30.64 2.50 46.65
N ASP A 207 31.76 1.79 46.80
CA ASP A 207 31.95 0.57 47.59
C ASP A 207 31.11 -0.69 47.34
N ALA A 208 30.50 -0.86 46.16
CA ALA A 208 30.07 -2.20 45.73
C ALA A 208 31.14 -2.83 44.82
N PRO A 209 31.74 -4.00 45.17
CA PRO A 209 32.68 -4.72 44.30
C PRO A 209 31.90 -5.42 43.17
N GLY A 210 31.27 -4.63 42.31
CA GLY A 210 30.70 -5.09 41.05
C GLY A 210 31.80 -5.07 40.00
N SER A 211 32.11 -6.24 39.44
CA SER A 211 33.15 -6.40 38.42
C SER A 211 32.99 -5.38 37.27
N PRO A 212 34.03 -4.61 36.92
CA PRO A 212 33.98 -3.57 35.87
C PRO A 212 33.70 -4.11 34.46
N LEU A 213 33.66 -5.44 34.32
CA LEU A 213 33.34 -6.12 33.06
C LEU A 213 31.84 -6.15 32.75
N LEU A 214 30.95 -6.06 33.75
CA LEU A 214 29.51 -6.20 33.53
C LEU A 214 28.90 -5.08 32.66
N PRO A 215 29.27 -3.79 32.82
CA PRO A 215 28.81 -2.74 31.92
C PRO A 215 29.45 -2.85 30.53
N LEU A 216 30.71 -3.29 30.47
CA LEU A 216 31.50 -3.36 29.23
C LEU A 216 31.08 -4.52 28.33
N VAL A 217 30.65 -5.64 28.92
CA VAL A 217 30.27 -6.88 28.22
C VAL A 217 28.76 -7.07 28.21
N GLY A 218 28.09 -6.74 29.31
CA GLY A 218 26.64 -6.90 29.47
C GLY A 218 25.83 -5.94 28.61
N ALA A 219 26.19 -4.66 28.54
CA ALA A 219 25.42 -3.70 27.71
C ALA A 219 25.48 -4.03 26.21
N PRO A 220 26.64 -4.40 25.62
CA PRO A 220 26.69 -4.87 24.23
C PRO A 220 25.94 -6.18 24.00
N LEU A 221 26.00 -7.14 24.94
CA LEU A 221 25.26 -8.41 24.83
C LEU A 221 23.75 -8.20 24.88
N ILE A 222 23.27 -7.34 25.78
CA ILE A 222 21.84 -6.99 25.89
C ILE A 222 21.37 -6.26 24.63
N ALA A 223 22.18 -5.33 24.10
CA ALA A 223 21.88 -4.66 22.84
C ALA A 223 21.85 -5.64 21.66
N ALA A 224 22.81 -6.57 21.58
CA ALA A 224 22.85 -7.61 20.55
C ALA A 224 21.64 -8.56 20.64
N LEU A 225 21.23 -8.93 21.86
CA LEU A 225 20.05 -9.76 22.10
C LEU A 225 18.76 -9.03 21.70
N GLY A 226 18.62 -7.75 22.07
CA GLY A 226 17.47 -6.93 21.65
C GLY A 226 17.36 -6.81 20.13
N LEU A 227 18.50 -6.68 19.46
CA LEU A 227 18.57 -6.62 18.00
C LEU A 227 18.21 -7.97 17.35
N LEU A 228 18.68 -9.09 17.90
CA LEU A 228 18.30 -10.45 17.46
C LEU A 228 16.80 -10.72 17.63
N VAL A 229 16.21 -10.34 18.76
CA VAL A 229 14.77 -10.49 19.02
C VAL A 229 13.97 -9.64 18.04
N SER A 230 14.37 -8.39 17.81
CA SER A 230 13.74 -7.51 16.81
C SER A 230 13.77 -8.09 15.40
N LEU A 231 14.90 -8.69 14.99
CA LEU A 231 15.04 -9.37 13.69
C LEU A 231 14.16 -10.62 13.59
N LEU A 232 14.04 -11.40 14.66
CA LEU A 232 13.19 -12.60 14.70
C LEU A 232 11.70 -12.23 14.56
N ILE A 233 11.24 -11.24 15.33
CA ILE A 233 9.86 -10.75 15.27
C ILE A 233 9.56 -10.19 13.87
N SER A 234 10.50 -9.43 13.29
CA SER A 234 10.38 -8.92 11.92
C SER A 234 10.21 -10.04 10.89
N ARG A 235 10.95 -11.15 11.03
CA ARG A 235 10.80 -12.32 10.13
C ARG A 235 9.47 -13.04 10.30
N VAL A 236 8.99 -13.21 11.54
CA VAL A 236 7.69 -13.85 11.81
C VAL A 236 6.55 -13.00 11.23
N ALA A 237 6.58 -11.68 11.44
CA ALA A 237 5.61 -10.76 10.86
C ALA A 237 5.60 -10.82 9.32
N LEU A 238 6.78 -10.90 8.69
CA LEU A 238 6.91 -11.06 7.25
C LEU A 238 6.36 -12.40 6.74
N GLY A 239 6.52 -13.48 7.51
CA GLY A 239 5.98 -14.81 7.18
C GLY A 239 4.46 -14.85 7.25
N VAL A 240 3.87 -14.27 8.31
CA VAL A 240 2.42 -14.13 8.47
C VAL A 240 1.81 -13.27 7.36
N ALA A 241 2.48 -12.16 7.00
CA ALA A 241 2.07 -11.28 5.91
C ALA A 241 2.09 -11.96 4.53
N ARG A 242 3.00 -12.92 4.31
CA ARG A 242 3.07 -13.68 3.05
C ARG A 242 2.06 -14.81 2.96
N GLY A 243 1.59 -15.33 4.10
CA GLY A 243 0.58 -16.40 4.16
C GLY A 243 -0.87 -15.92 4.04
N GLY A 244 -1.15 -14.64 4.35
CA GLY A 244 -2.48 -14.05 4.24
C GLY A 244 -2.69 -13.39 2.88
N GLY A 245 -3.43 -14.03 1.97
CA GLY A 245 -3.74 -13.51 0.63
C GLY A 245 -4.75 -12.35 0.60
N GLY A 246 -4.59 -11.35 1.45
CA GLY A 246 -5.48 -10.18 1.56
C GLY A 246 -4.72 -8.86 1.60
N ASP A 247 -5.35 -7.81 1.07
CA ASP A 247 -4.81 -6.47 0.78
C ASP A 247 -3.74 -5.93 1.75
N GLY A 248 -2.71 -5.30 1.16
CA GLY A 248 -1.43 -4.91 1.77
C GLY A 248 -1.48 -3.96 2.97
N ASP A 249 -2.65 -3.50 3.41
CA ASP A 249 -2.82 -2.60 4.56
C ASP A 249 -2.63 -3.32 5.90
N TYR A 250 -2.94 -4.62 5.98
CA TYR A 250 -2.72 -5.42 7.21
C TYR A 250 -1.23 -5.71 7.46
N VAL A 251 -0.43 -5.76 6.40
CA VAL A 251 1.01 -6.08 6.44
C VAL A 251 1.82 -4.97 7.12
N ALA A 252 1.42 -3.71 6.95
CA ALA A 252 2.08 -2.56 7.56
C ALA A 252 1.79 -2.48 9.07
N ALA A 253 0.55 -2.71 9.49
CA ALA A 253 0.15 -2.55 10.90
C ALA A 253 0.81 -3.58 11.83
N ALA A 254 0.89 -4.86 11.42
CA ALA A 254 1.42 -5.93 12.28
C ALA A 254 2.95 -5.90 12.43
N SER A 255 3.68 -5.56 11.36
CA SER A 255 5.14 -5.44 11.38
C SER A 255 5.60 -4.19 12.16
N GLN A 256 4.80 -3.13 12.18
CA GLN A 256 5.16 -1.87 12.84
C GLN A 256 4.78 -1.86 14.33
N ALA A 257 3.68 -2.52 14.71
CA ALA A 257 3.34 -2.74 16.11
C ALA A 257 4.50 -3.42 16.84
N ALA A 258 5.06 -4.48 16.25
CA ALA A 258 6.22 -5.22 16.72
C ALA A 258 7.50 -4.38 16.91
N ILE A 259 7.80 -3.47 15.98
CA ILE A 259 8.97 -2.59 16.06
C ILE A 259 8.80 -1.58 17.20
N VAL A 260 7.62 -0.97 17.33
CA VAL A 260 7.31 0.01 18.38
C VAL A 260 7.34 -0.63 19.77
N THR A 261 6.88 -1.88 19.87
CA THR A 261 6.90 -2.62 21.15
C THR A 261 8.31 -3.03 21.58
N ALA A 262 9.18 -3.42 20.65
CA ALA A 262 10.59 -3.70 20.94
C ALA A 262 11.36 -2.47 21.46
N VAL A 263 10.94 -1.25 21.08
CA VAL A 263 11.53 0.02 21.54
C VAL A 263 10.97 0.47 22.90
N TRP A 264 9.73 0.10 23.23
CA TRP A 264 9.05 0.49 24.47
C TRP A 264 9.61 -0.19 25.72
N ASP A 265 9.92 -1.49 25.64
CA ASP A 265 10.14 -2.31 26.84
C ASP A 265 11.60 -2.53 27.24
N LEU A 266 12.53 -2.39 26.29
CA LEU A 266 13.96 -2.48 26.56
C LEU A 266 14.46 -1.38 27.51
N PRO A 267 14.04 -0.10 27.39
CA PRO A 267 14.56 0.96 28.25
C PRO A 267 13.98 0.97 29.67
N ALA A 268 12.69 0.64 29.84
CA ALA A 268 12.01 0.78 31.13
C ALA A 268 12.44 -0.27 32.16
N SER A 269 12.71 -1.49 31.72
CA SER A 269 13.19 -2.60 32.55
C SER A 269 14.68 -2.46 32.91
N LEU A 270 15.49 -1.87 32.01
CA LEU A 270 16.91 -1.55 32.28
C LEU A 270 17.08 -0.36 33.24
N VAL A 271 16.19 0.64 33.20
CA VAL A 271 16.27 1.82 34.08
C VAL A 271 15.74 1.56 35.48
N GLN A 272 14.75 0.68 35.65
CA GLN A 272 14.33 0.23 36.98
C GLN A 272 15.45 -0.48 37.76
N LEU A 273 16.39 -1.12 37.05
CA LEU A 273 17.57 -1.71 37.67
C LEU A 273 18.64 -0.67 38.09
N ALA A 274 18.58 0.59 37.64
CA ALA A 274 19.71 1.50 37.70
C ALA A 274 19.49 2.82 38.47
N VAL A 275 18.26 3.38 38.58
CA VAL A 275 18.11 4.81 38.99
C VAL A 275 17.02 5.08 40.05
N GLY A 276 16.42 4.04 40.64
CA GLY A 276 15.44 4.21 41.72
C GLY A 276 14.06 4.75 41.28
N PRO A 277 13.07 4.74 42.19
CA PRO A 277 11.64 4.82 41.84
C PRO A 277 11.18 6.16 41.25
N GLY A 278 11.84 7.28 41.59
CA GLY A 278 11.48 8.62 41.09
C GLY A 278 11.85 8.85 39.62
N ALA A 279 13.02 8.38 39.18
CA ALA A 279 13.46 8.49 37.79
C ALA A 279 12.66 7.59 36.85
N ALA A 280 12.22 6.43 37.34
CA ALA A 280 11.34 5.52 36.60
C ALA A 280 9.97 6.14 36.30
N ALA A 281 9.41 6.95 37.21
CA ALA A 281 8.14 7.63 36.99
C ALA A 281 8.24 8.74 35.93
N ALA A 282 9.31 9.55 35.99
CA ALA A 282 9.56 10.59 34.99
C ALA A 282 9.81 10.00 33.60
N LEU A 283 10.57 8.89 33.50
CA LEU A 283 10.82 8.24 32.23
C LEU A 283 9.55 7.59 31.65
N LYS A 284 8.72 6.94 32.48
CA LYS A 284 7.41 6.41 32.06
C LYS A 284 6.50 7.51 31.51
N PHE A 285 6.52 8.70 32.13
CA PHE A 285 5.75 9.84 31.66
C PHE A 285 6.28 10.38 30.33
N VAL A 286 7.59 10.54 30.16
CA VAL A 286 8.21 10.98 28.90
C VAL A 286 7.94 9.99 27.77
N SER A 287 8.04 8.69 28.05
CA SER A 287 7.70 7.64 27.08
C SER A 287 6.23 7.68 26.67
N LEU A 288 5.31 7.85 27.63
CA LEU A 288 3.89 8.00 27.34
C LEU A 288 3.59 9.22 26.46
N VAL A 289 4.21 10.37 26.74
CA VAL A 289 4.05 11.59 25.93
C VAL A 289 4.61 11.38 24.51
N ALA A 290 5.78 10.75 24.38
CA ALA A 290 6.35 10.41 23.07
C ALA A 290 5.45 9.46 22.27
N TYR A 291 4.81 8.50 22.95
CA TYR A 291 3.88 7.55 22.36
C TYR A 291 2.61 8.23 21.82
N VAL A 292 1.99 9.09 22.62
CA VAL A 292 0.82 9.87 22.20
C VAL A 292 1.17 10.77 21.01
N TYR A 293 2.36 11.38 21.03
CA TYR A 293 2.84 12.23 19.93
C TYR A 293 3.10 11.43 18.65
N LEU A 294 3.74 10.26 18.73
CA LEU A 294 3.95 9.35 17.60
C LEU A 294 2.61 8.84 17.02
N ALA A 295 1.64 8.52 17.87
CA ALA A 295 0.30 8.13 17.43
C ALA A 295 -0.43 9.27 16.69
N TYR A 296 -0.25 10.52 17.14
CA TYR A 296 -0.79 11.71 16.47
C TYR A 296 -0.14 11.97 15.12
N LEU A 297 1.19 11.90 15.05
CA LEU A 297 1.95 12.02 13.80
C LEU A 297 1.57 10.92 12.80
N TYR A 298 1.32 9.70 13.29
CA TYR A 298 0.87 8.57 12.48
C TYR A 298 -0.55 8.76 11.94
N ALA A 299 -1.50 9.21 12.76
CA ALA A 299 -2.86 9.53 12.33
C ALA A 299 -2.86 10.63 11.24
N GLY A 300 -1.98 11.63 11.39
CA GLY A 300 -1.77 12.66 10.38
C GLY A 300 -1.15 12.14 9.08
N ALA A 301 -0.12 11.28 9.16
CA ALA A 301 0.63 10.80 8.00
C ALA A 301 -0.17 9.82 7.12
N TYR A 302 -1.02 8.98 7.73
CA TYR A 302 -1.70 7.89 7.02
C TYR A 302 -3.22 8.09 6.88
N ARG A 303 -3.76 9.24 7.30
CA ARG A 303 -5.20 9.58 7.24
C ARG A 303 -6.11 8.51 7.87
N VAL A 304 -5.60 7.72 8.80
CA VAL A 304 -6.40 6.74 9.54
C VAL A 304 -7.06 7.46 10.71
N SER A 305 -8.29 7.05 11.08
CA SER A 305 -8.95 7.66 12.24
C SER A 305 -8.10 7.45 13.50
N VAL A 306 -8.01 8.49 14.34
CA VAL A 306 -7.27 8.48 15.61
C VAL A 306 -7.66 7.28 16.48
N ALA A 307 -8.92 6.87 16.44
CA ALA A 307 -9.44 5.69 17.13
C ALA A 307 -8.77 4.37 16.70
N ARG A 308 -8.47 4.18 15.40
CA ARG A 308 -7.78 2.98 14.91
C ARG A 308 -6.29 3.00 15.27
N GLY A 309 -5.67 4.19 15.27
CA GLY A 309 -4.31 4.38 15.77
C GLY A 309 -4.20 3.99 17.25
N LEU A 310 -5.12 4.50 18.08
CA LEU A 310 -5.19 4.17 19.51
C LEU A 310 -5.48 2.69 19.78
N PHE A 311 -6.34 2.06 18.98
CA PHE A 311 -6.65 0.64 19.15
C PHE A 311 -5.44 -0.26 18.86
N GLY A 312 -4.72 -0.02 17.76
CA GLY A 312 -3.48 -0.76 17.46
C GLY A 312 -2.41 -0.57 18.53
N ALA A 313 -2.33 0.64 19.08
CA ALA A 313 -1.51 0.99 20.22
C ALA A 313 -1.83 0.13 21.48
N VAL A 314 -3.10 0.06 21.87
CA VAL A 314 -3.56 -0.72 23.02
C VAL A 314 -3.29 -2.21 22.83
N VAL A 315 -3.62 -2.77 21.67
CA VAL A 315 -3.42 -4.20 21.38
C VAL A 315 -1.94 -4.57 21.39
N GLY A 316 -1.07 -3.74 20.80
CA GLY A 316 0.38 -3.94 20.85
C GLY A 316 0.92 -3.95 22.28
N THR A 317 0.42 -3.05 23.12
CA THR A 317 0.82 -2.95 24.54
C THR A 317 0.42 -4.21 25.32
N LEU A 318 -0.79 -4.72 25.12
CA LEU A 318 -1.28 -5.94 25.78
C LEU A 318 -0.50 -7.19 25.36
N ALA A 319 -0.19 -7.33 24.07
CA ALA A 319 0.56 -8.47 23.56
C ALA A 319 1.97 -8.54 24.18
N LEU A 320 2.59 -7.38 24.39
CA LEU A 320 3.92 -7.34 24.96
C LEU A 320 3.93 -7.56 26.48
N LEU A 321 2.93 -7.06 27.20
CA LEU A 321 2.70 -7.38 28.61
C LEU A 321 2.59 -8.90 28.84
N ALA A 322 1.87 -9.60 27.96
CA ALA A 322 1.78 -11.06 27.99
C ALA A 322 3.15 -11.74 27.77
N GLY A 323 3.97 -11.20 26.88
CA GLY A 323 5.34 -11.66 26.66
C GLY A 323 6.25 -11.51 27.88
N VAL A 324 6.22 -10.34 28.53
CA VAL A 324 7.00 -10.07 29.76
C VAL A 324 6.58 -10.99 30.90
N ILE A 325 5.27 -11.16 31.11
CA ILE A 325 4.74 -12.07 32.13
C ILE A 325 5.23 -13.50 31.87
N SER A 326 5.21 -13.94 30.62
CA SER A 326 5.68 -15.28 30.24
C SER A 326 7.17 -15.48 30.56
N VAL A 327 8.01 -14.49 30.27
CA VAL A 327 9.46 -14.55 30.60
C VAL A 327 9.67 -14.55 32.12
N ALA A 328 8.96 -13.70 32.86
CA ALA A 328 9.06 -13.64 34.32
C ALA A 328 8.66 -14.96 34.98
N VAL A 329 7.60 -15.61 34.48
CA VAL A 329 7.18 -16.94 34.94
C VAL A 329 8.26 -17.98 34.65
N VAL A 330 8.86 -17.99 33.46
CA VAL A 330 9.94 -18.93 33.11
C VAL A 330 11.15 -18.73 34.03
N VAL A 331 11.56 -17.49 34.29
CA VAL A 331 12.68 -17.20 35.20
C VAL A 331 12.36 -17.67 36.62
N ALA A 332 11.14 -17.40 37.13
CA ALA A 332 10.73 -17.85 38.45
C ALA A 332 10.74 -19.39 38.58
N LEU A 333 10.27 -20.09 37.55
CA LEU A 333 10.29 -21.56 37.50
C LEU A 333 11.72 -22.11 37.48
N LEU A 334 12.63 -21.48 36.73
CA LEU A 334 14.04 -21.88 36.69
C LEU A 334 14.75 -21.66 38.03
N VAL A 335 14.44 -20.57 38.74
CA VAL A 335 14.96 -20.32 40.09
C VAL A 335 14.44 -21.36 41.08
N MET A 336 13.16 -21.70 41.04
CA MET A 336 12.58 -22.71 41.93
C MET A 336 13.07 -24.14 41.63
N ALA A 337 13.47 -24.44 40.39
CA ALA A 337 14.01 -25.74 40.03
C ALA A 337 15.50 -25.92 40.42
N GLY A 338 16.19 -24.83 40.75
CA GLY A 338 17.62 -24.80 41.12
C GLY A 338 17.91 -24.72 42.62
N THR A 339 16.88 -24.75 43.46
CA THR A 339 16.94 -24.74 44.94
C THR A 339 16.32 -26.01 45.51
#